data_AF-A0A2T0MKN1-F1
#
_entry.id   AF-A0A2T0MKN1-F1
#
_cell.length_a   1.000
_cell.length_b   1.000
_cell.length_c   1.000
_cell.angle_alpha   90.00
_cell.angle_beta   90.00
_cell.angle_gamma   90.00
#
_symmetry.space_group_name_H-M   'P 1'
#
loop_
_entity.id
_entity.type
_entity.pdbx_description
1 polymer ?
#
loop_
_entity_poly.entity_id
_entity_poly.type
_entity_poly.pdbx_seq_one_letter_code
_entity_poly.pdbx_strand_id
1 'polypeptide(L)'
;MRDGFESRESWPFECLRCLYVWEEDYLVRHVTDDHGNEVEVWLSAGVTVQPPWSGMACPACGAYRLTSFPAHYLSRHPELTAAPDPAPLARAPVVPAGDAEPSMTAPVVRVPLPRRMLIALGVPVIAFAGYEFYRYVLAPVGHH
;
A
#
# COMPACT_ATOMS: atom_id res chain seq x y z
N MET A 1 -15.49 34.36 -7.27
CA MET A 1 -15.68 33.48 -6.10
C MET A 1 -15.81 32.10 -6.69
N ARG A 2 -14.89 31.16 -6.40
CA ARG A 2 -15.08 29.77 -6.83
C ARG A 2 -16.22 29.25 -5.98
N ASP A 3 -17.40 29.14 -6.55
CA ASP A 3 -18.53 28.52 -5.87
C ASP A 3 -18.16 27.05 -5.68
N GLY A 4 -18.00 26.66 -4.43
CA GLY A 4 -17.55 25.35 -4.05
C GLY A 4 -17.92 25.09 -2.61
N PHE A 5 -18.20 23.84 -2.29
CA PHE A 5 -18.53 23.42 -0.94
C PHE A 5 -17.59 22.29 -0.52
N GLU A 6 -17.48 22.11 0.79
CA GLU A 6 -16.71 21.02 1.37
C GLU A 6 -17.67 19.99 1.97
N SER A 7 -17.42 18.71 1.70
CA SER A 7 -18.04 17.59 2.40
C SER A 7 -16.97 16.82 3.19
N ARG A 8 -17.37 16.17 4.28
CA ARG A 8 -16.52 15.23 5.02
C ARG A 8 -17.02 13.82 4.74
N GLU A 9 -16.09 12.92 4.44
CA GLU A 9 -16.38 11.52 4.18
C GLU A 9 -15.46 10.62 4.99
N SER A 10 -16.05 9.67 5.70
CA SER A 10 -15.32 8.65 6.46
C SER A 10 -15.30 7.35 5.67
N TRP A 11 -14.10 6.86 5.41
CA TRP A 11 -13.85 5.69 4.58
C TRP A 11 -13.24 4.55 5.42
N PRO A 12 -14.00 3.48 5.69
CA PRO A 12 -13.50 2.31 6.38
C PRO A 12 -12.79 1.35 5.40
N PHE A 13 -11.65 0.83 5.84
CA PHE A 13 -10.81 -0.10 5.09
C PHE A 13 -10.52 -1.38 5.87
N GLU A 14 -10.35 -2.47 5.15
CA GLU A 14 -9.82 -3.73 5.66
C GLU A 14 -8.65 -4.20 4.78
N CYS A 15 -7.55 -4.58 5.42
CA CYS A 15 -6.44 -5.20 4.73
C CYS A 15 -6.67 -6.69 4.47
N LEU A 16 -6.73 -7.08 3.20
CA LEU A 16 -6.90 -8.48 2.81
C LEU A 16 -5.63 -9.35 3.01
N ARG A 17 -4.56 -8.79 3.62
CA ARG A 17 -3.34 -9.52 4.00
C ARG A 17 -3.26 -9.79 5.50
N CYS A 18 -3.50 -8.77 6.33
CA CYS A 18 -3.33 -8.87 7.79
C CYS A 18 -4.63 -8.67 8.57
N LEU A 19 -5.75 -8.44 7.88
CA LEU A 19 -7.08 -8.20 8.44
C LEU A 19 -7.17 -6.99 9.38
N TYR A 20 -6.18 -6.10 9.33
CA TYR A 20 -6.25 -4.84 10.05
C TYR A 20 -7.36 -3.98 9.45
N VAL A 21 -8.25 -3.48 10.31
CA VAL A 21 -9.38 -2.63 9.98
C VAL A 21 -9.16 -1.25 10.57
N TRP A 22 -9.38 -0.21 9.77
CA TRP A 22 -9.27 1.18 10.20
C TRP A 22 -10.21 2.08 9.41
N GLU A 23 -10.39 3.31 9.88
CA GLU A 23 -11.18 4.34 9.22
C GLU A 23 -10.31 5.57 8.96
N GLU A 24 -10.49 6.20 7.80
CA GLU A 24 -9.85 7.47 7.45
C GLU A 24 -10.90 8.52 7.13
N ASP A 25 -10.69 9.73 7.65
CA ASP A 25 -11.52 10.90 7.36
C ASP A 25 -10.92 11.72 6.23
N TYR A 26 -11.72 11.96 5.20
CA TYR A 26 -11.40 12.83 4.08
C TYR A 26 -12.27 14.07 4.09
N LEU A 27 -11.68 15.19 3.65
CA LEU A 27 -12.40 16.39 3.27
C LEU A 27 -12.40 16.45 1.74
N VAL A 28 -13.58 16.55 1.14
CA VAL A 28 -13.75 16.65 -0.31
C VAL A 28 -14.18 18.06 -0.65
N ARG A 29 -13.33 18.78 -1.38
CA ARG A 29 -13.63 20.10 -1.93
C ARG A 29 -14.23 19.94 -3.31
N HIS A 30 -15.50 20.30 -3.45
CA HIS A 30 -16.19 20.39 -4.73
C HIS A 30 -15.94 21.78 -5.28
N VAL A 31 -15.22 21.87 -6.40
CA VAL A 31 -14.89 23.14 -7.05
C VAL A 31 -15.25 23.08 -8.52
N THR A 32 -15.74 24.18 -9.06
CA THR A 32 -15.93 24.33 -10.50
C THR A 32 -14.68 24.94 -11.13
N ASP A 33 -14.18 24.34 -12.20
CA ASP A 33 -13.06 24.89 -12.98
C ASP A 33 -13.50 26.07 -13.86
N ASP A 34 -12.55 26.72 -14.52
CA ASP A 34 -12.83 27.89 -15.36
C ASP A 34 -13.65 27.56 -16.64
N HIS A 35 -13.87 26.27 -16.93
CA HIS A 35 -14.67 25.77 -18.04
C HIS A 35 -16.06 25.29 -17.59
N GLY A 36 -16.38 25.37 -16.29
CA GLY A 36 -17.65 24.90 -15.76
C GLY A 36 -17.70 23.42 -15.38
N ASN A 37 -16.57 22.70 -15.41
CA ASN A 37 -16.53 21.30 -14.98
C ASN A 37 -16.42 21.20 -13.46
N GLU A 38 -17.15 20.26 -12.87
CA GLU A 38 -16.98 19.90 -11.46
C GLU A 38 -15.69 19.08 -11.27
N VAL A 39 -14.90 19.48 -10.27
CA VAL A 39 -13.67 18.83 -9.87
C VAL A 39 -13.69 18.60 -8.36
N GLU A 40 -13.33 17.40 -7.95
CA GLU A 40 -13.17 17.06 -6.54
C GLU A 40 -11.69 17.10 -6.15
N VAL A 41 -11.37 17.85 -5.10
CA VAL A 41 -10.05 17.82 -4.46
C VAL A 41 -10.18 17.12 -3.12
N TRP A 42 -9.50 15.98 -3.01
CA TRP A 42 -9.50 15.14 -1.81
C TRP A 42 -8.39 15.56 -0.86
N LEU A 43 -8.71 15.72 0.43
CA LEU A 43 -7.75 16.06 1.46
C LEU A 43 -7.82 15.08 2.62
N SER A 44 -6.65 14.66 3.12
CA SER A 44 -6.50 13.95 4.39
C SER A 44 -5.60 14.78 5.29
N ALA A 45 -6.04 15.05 6.53
CA ALA A 45 -5.34 15.93 7.47
C ALA A 45 -4.93 17.30 6.87
N GLY A 46 -5.75 17.84 5.94
CA GLY A 46 -5.49 19.10 5.25
C GLY A 46 -4.48 19.03 4.10
N VAL A 47 -3.93 17.86 3.80
CA VAL A 47 -3.00 17.61 2.68
C VAL A 47 -3.77 17.03 1.51
N THR A 48 -3.54 17.52 0.29
CA THR A 48 -4.13 16.98 -0.93
C THR A 48 -3.65 15.56 -1.19
N VAL A 49 -4.59 14.64 -1.37
CA VAL A 49 -4.34 13.21 -1.59
C VAL A 49 -5.12 12.73 -2.80
N GLN A 50 -4.87 11.49 -3.21
CA GLN A 50 -5.70 10.82 -4.20
C GLN A 50 -7.03 10.36 -3.57
N PRO A 51 -8.10 10.19 -4.37
CA PRO A 51 -9.33 9.59 -3.87
C PRO A 51 -9.09 8.21 -3.23
N PRO A 52 -9.89 7.82 -2.22
CA PRO A 52 -9.67 6.62 -1.40
C PRO A 52 -9.59 5.31 -2.19
N TRP A 53 -10.27 5.23 -3.35
CA TRP A 53 -10.23 4.07 -4.25
C TRP A 53 -8.99 4.01 -5.15
N SER A 54 -8.13 5.03 -5.14
CA SER A 54 -6.93 5.10 -6.00
C SER A 54 -5.76 4.25 -5.49
N GLY A 55 -5.93 3.61 -4.32
CA GLY A 55 -4.96 2.72 -3.72
C GLY A 55 -4.15 3.39 -2.61
N MET A 56 -4.28 2.85 -1.40
CA MET A 56 -3.45 3.19 -0.25
C MET A 56 -2.76 1.93 0.30
N ALA A 57 -1.73 2.11 1.13
CA ALA A 57 -1.06 1.00 1.80
C ALA A 57 -1.67 0.78 3.18
N CYS A 58 -1.77 -0.49 3.60
CA CYS A 58 -2.14 -0.83 4.97
C CYS A 58 -1.11 -0.27 5.96
N PRO A 59 -1.51 0.52 6.97
CA PRO A 59 -0.57 1.10 7.94
C PRO A 59 0.09 0.05 8.84
N ALA A 60 -0.53 -1.11 9.02
CA ALA A 60 0.00 -2.19 9.85
C ALA A 60 1.05 -3.08 9.15
N CYS A 61 0.88 -3.37 7.85
CA CYS A 61 1.74 -4.33 7.13
C CYS A 61 2.29 -3.86 5.77
N GLY A 62 1.92 -2.67 5.31
CA GLY A 62 2.38 -2.08 4.05
C GLY A 62 1.82 -2.71 2.77
N ALA A 63 0.85 -3.63 2.85
CA ALA A 63 0.24 -4.24 1.66
C ALA A 63 -0.79 -3.30 1.01
N TYR A 64 -0.91 -3.37 -0.32
CA TYR A 64 -1.85 -2.56 -1.12
C TYR A 64 -3.18 -3.26 -1.43
N ARG A 65 -3.35 -4.53 -1.02
CA ARG A 65 -4.58 -5.28 -1.27
C ARG A 65 -5.58 -4.99 -0.16
N LEU A 66 -6.43 -4.00 -0.41
CA LEU A 66 -7.43 -3.50 0.53
C LEU A 66 -8.83 -3.69 -0.06
N THR A 67 -9.81 -3.78 0.83
CA THR A 67 -11.23 -3.56 0.52
C THR A 67 -11.75 -2.39 1.34
N SER A 68 -12.84 -1.76 0.89
CA SER A 68 -13.54 -0.71 1.62
C SER A 68 -14.99 -1.07 1.83
N PHE A 69 -15.62 -0.44 2.82
CA PHE A 69 -17.05 -0.60 3.11
C PHE A 69 -17.79 0.75 2.95
N PRO A 70 -19.13 0.75 2.90
CA PRO A 70 -19.90 1.99 2.95
C PRO A 70 -19.59 2.79 4.22
N ALA A 71 -19.80 4.10 4.16
CA ALA A 71 -19.69 4.98 5.32
C ALA A 71 -20.50 4.44 6.52
N HIS A 72 -19.98 4.67 7.72
CA HIS A 72 -20.58 4.23 8.99
C HIS A 72 -20.72 2.72 9.16
N TYR A 73 -20.00 1.90 8.36
CA TYR A 73 -19.98 0.45 8.54
C TYR A 73 -19.37 0.09 9.90
N LEU A 74 -18.24 0.70 10.27
CA LEU A 74 -17.56 0.40 11.54
C LEU A 74 -18.31 0.90 12.76
N SER A 75 -19.12 1.96 12.64
CA SER A 75 -20.01 2.39 13.72
C SER A 75 -21.08 1.34 14.06
N ARG A 76 -21.48 0.53 13.06
CA ARG A 76 -22.43 -0.58 13.23
C ARG A 76 -21.74 -1.90 13.58
N HIS A 77 -20.44 -2.00 13.31
CA HIS A 77 -19.61 -3.19 13.51
C HIS A 77 -18.34 -2.89 14.33
N PRO A 78 -18.47 -2.40 15.58
CA PRO A 78 -17.31 -2.06 16.40
C PRO A 78 -16.42 -3.28 16.72
N GLU A 79 -16.97 -4.50 16.63
CA GLU A 79 -16.25 -5.76 16.80
C GLU A 79 -15.10 -5.97 15.81
N LEU A 80 -15.12 -5.28 14.66
CA LEU A 80 -14.06 -5.38 13.64
C LEU A 80 -12.83 -4.53 13.97
N THR A 81 -13.02 -3.44 14.70
CA THR A 81 -11.94 -2.55 15.16
C THR A 81 -11.46 -2.87 16.57
N ALA A 82 -12.31 -3.49 17.39
CA ALA A 82 -11.89 -3.94 18.70
C ALA A 82 -10.77 -4.98 18.54
N ALA A 83 -9.63 -4.75 19.20
CA ALA A 83 -8.70 -5.83 19.40
C ALA A 83 -9.49 -6.99 20.04
N PRO A 84 -9.38 -8.23 19.53
CA PRO A 84 -10.03 -9.34 20.19
C PRO A 84 -9.62 -9.28 21.65
N ASP A 85 -10.61 -9.22 22.56
CA ASP A 85 -10.36 -9.44 23.98
C ASP A 85 -9.47 -10.67 24.03
N PRO A 86 -8.27 -10.63 24.64
CA PRO A 86 -7.47 -11.81 24.80
C PRO A 86 -8.29 -12.76 25.66
N ALA A 87 -9.18 -13.52 25.01
CA ALA A 87 -9.71 -14.76 25.52
C ALA A 87 -8.47 -15.42 26.09
N PRO A 88 -8.44 -15.72 27.41
CA PRO A 88 -7.30 -16.36 27.99
C PRO A 88 -7.05 -17.57 27.10
N LEU A 89 -5.99 -17.53 26.29
CA LEU A 89 -5.49 -18.70 25.61
C LEU A 89 -5.18 -19.59 26.81
N ALA A 90 -6.14 -20.45 27.14
CA ALA A 90 -6.09 -21.28 28.33
C ALA A 90 -4.70 -21.87 28.30
N ARG A 91 -3.86 -21.45 29.25
CA ARG A 91 -2.40 -21.63 29.21
C ARG A 91 -2.21 -23.10 28.86
N ALA A 92 -1.91 -23.38 27.58
CA ALA A 92 -1.78 -24.75 27.14
C ALA A 92 -0.71 -25.31 28.07
N PRO A 93 -0.96 -26.42 28.77
CA PRO A 93 0.03 -26.95 29.68
C PRO A 93 1.33 -27.05 28.88
N VAL A 94 2.33 -26.28 29.30
CA VAL A 94 3.68 -26.41 28.78
C VAL A 94 4.10 -27.78 29.27
N VAL A 95 3.86 -28.80 28.43
CA VAL A 95 4.47 -30.10 28.63
C VAL A 95 5.96 -29.80 28.57
N PRO A 96 6.72 -30.02 29.66
CA PRO A 96 8.15 -29.84 29.60
C PRO A 96 8.64 -30.73 28.45
N ALA A 97 9.31 -30.11 27.47
CA ALA A 97 9.96 -30.83 26.40
C ALA A 97 11.03 -31.70 27.05
N GLY A 98 10.66 -32.94 27.37
CA GLY A 98 11.61 -33.96 27.76
C GLY A 98 12.60 -34.11 26.62
N ASP A 99 13.87 -33.97 26.98
CA ASP A 99 15.12 -34.15 26.25
C ASP A 99 14.98 -34.80 24.86
N ALA A 100 14.42 -34.05 23.92
CA ALA A 100 14.53 -34.35 22.50
C ALA A 100 15.85 -33.73 22.05
N GLU A 101 16.76 -34.58 21.59
CA GLU A 101 18.03 -34.21 20.96
C GLU A 101 17.87 -32.99 20.03
N PRO A 102 18.86 -32.10 19.95
CA PRO A 102 18.78 -30.92 19.12
C PRO A 102 18.81 -31.35 17.65
N SER A 103 17.64 -31.58 17.07
CA SER A 103 17.47 -31.71 15.63
C SER A 103 17.77 -30.36 15.00
N MET A 104 19.02 -30.27 14.56
CA MET A 104 19.63 -29.16 13.88
C MET A 104 18.79 -28.73 12.67
N THR A 105 18.66 -27.42 12.53
CA THR A 105 18.14 -26.68 11.36
C THR A 105 16.62 -26.69 11.11
N ALA A 106 15.91 -25.82 11.82
CA ALA A 106 14.72 -25.18 11.26
C ALA A 106 15.13 -24.43 9.96
N PRO A 107 14.41 -24.59 8.84
CA PRO A 107 14.74 -23.85 7.63
C PRO A 107 14.40 -22.39 7.88
N VAL A 108 15.42 -21.54 7.91
CA VAL A 108 15.24 -20.10 7.74
C VAL A 108 14.61 -19.93 6.36
N VAL A 109 13.31 -19.67 6.32
CA VAL A 109 12.59 -19.30 5.10
C VAL A 109 13.10 -17.92 4.68
N ARG A 110 14.19 -17.92 3.91
CA ARG A 110 14.65 -16.71 3.21
C ARG A 110 13.64 -16.46 2.10
N VAL A 111 12.83 -15.42 2.26
CA VAL A 111 11.92 -14.97 1.21
C VAL A 111 12.76 -14.65 -0.03
N PRO A 112 12.57 -15.35 -1.16
CA PRO A 112 13.33 -15.06 -2.37
C PRO A 112 12.90 -13.68 -2.86
N LEU A 113 13.83 -12.72 -2.82
CA LEU A 113 13.63 -11.43 -3.48
C LEU A 113 13.39 -11.70 -4.97
N PRO A 114 12.33 -11.15 -5.58
CA PRO A 114 11.95 -11.49 -6.95
C PRO A 114 12.98 -10.90 -7.93
N ARG A 115 14.00 -11.72 -8.25
CA ARG A 115 15.08 -11.47 -9.24
C ARG A 115 14.57 -11.05 -10.63
N ARG A 116 13.27 -11.21 -10.91
CA ARG A 116 12.61 -10.84 -12.16
C ARG A 116 12.48 -9.32 -12.37
N MET A 117 12.40 -8.49 -11.31
CA MET A 117 12.28 -7.03 -11.48
C MET A 117 13.59 -6.34 -11.87
N LEU A 118 14.75 -6.91 -11.51
CA LEU A 118 16.06 -6.34 -11.89
C LEU A 118 16.31 -6.43 -13.41
N ILE A 119 15.75 -7.44 -14.08
CA ILE A 119 15.93 -7.64 -15.53
C ILE A 119 14.99 -6.72 -16.31
N ALA A 120 13.73 -6.57 -15.87
CA ALA A 120 12.72 -5.80 -16.60
C ALA A 120 13.02 -4.29 -16.68
N LEU A 121 13.68 -3.72 -15.67
CA LEU A 121 14.13 -2.32 -15.67
C LEU A 121 15.59 -2.15 -16.13
N GLY A 122 16.47 -3.11 -15.80
CA GLY A 122 17.89 -2.99 -16.10
C GLY A 122 18.22 -3.10 -17.59
N VAL A 123 17.58 -4.02 -18.32
CA VAL A 123 17.83 -4.24 -19.75
C VAL A 123 17.50 -3.01 -20.61
N PRO A 124 16.32 -2.38 -20.49
CA PRO A 124 16.01 -1.18 -21.30
C PRO A 124 16.91 0.02 -20.96
N VAL A 125 17.29 0.20 -19.69
CA VAL A 125 18.20 1.30 -19.28
C VAL A 125 19.61 1.10 -19.85
N ILE A 126 20.14 -0.12 -19.80
CA ILE A 126 21.47 -0.44 -20.36
C ILE A 126 21.46 -0.30 -21.89
N ALA A 127 20.39 -0.76 -22.56
CA ALA A 127 20.26 -0.61 -24.01
C ALA A 127 20.20 0.86 -24.44
N PHE A 128 19.43 1.69 -23.72
CA PHE A 128 19.32 3.13 -24.00
C PHE A 128 20.66 3.84 -23.78
N ALA A 129 21.31 3.61 -22.65
CA ALA A 129 22.60 4.22 -22.35
C ALA A 129 23.70 3.79 -23.34
N GLY A 130 23.72 2.50 -23.73
CA GLY A 130 24.64 1.99 -24.74
C GLY A 130 24.41 2.59 -26.12
N TYR A 131 23.14 2.77 -26.52
CA TYR A 131 22.80 3.40 -27.80
C TYR A 131 23.22 4.88 -27.86
N GLU A 132 22.97 5.65 -26.81
CA GLU A 132 23.42 7.05 -26.76
C GLU A 132 24.95 7.14 -26.77
N PHE A 133 25.65 6.27 -26.03
CA PHE A 133 27.11 6.23 -26.06
C PHE A 133 27.66 5.90 -27.47
N TYR A 134 27.10 4.90 -28.14
CA TYR A 134 27.48 4.56 -29.52
C TYR A 134 27.29 5.75 -30.46
N ARG A 135 26.13 6.44 -30.37
CA ARG A 135 25.79 7.56 -31.24
C ARG A 135 26.70 8.77 -31.05
N TYR A 136 27.09 9.06 -29.80
CA TYR A 136 27.86 10.26 -29.50
C TYR A 136 29.38 10.06 -29.54
N VAL A 137 29.88 8.86 -29.28
CA VAL A 137 31.32 8.61 -29.14
C VAL A 137 31.88 7.77 -30.28
N LEU A 138 31.17 6.73 -30.72
CA LEU A 138 31.73 5.75 -31.68
C LEU A 138 31.34 6.06 -33.13
N ALA A 139 30.09 6.49 -33.38
CA ALA A 139 29.62 6.85 -34.72
C ALA A 139 30.42 7.99 -35.40
N PRO A 140 30.86 9.06 -34.72
CA PRO A 140 31.68 10.10 -35.36
C PRO A 140 33.15 9.70 -35.57
N VAL A 141 33.63 8.58 -35.01
CA VAL A 141 35.03 8.12 -35.13
C VAL A 141 35.23 7.17 -36.32
N GLY A 142 34.15 6.57 -36.84
CA GLY A 142 34.22 5.59 -37.94
C GLY A 142 34.21 6.16 -39.37
N HIS A 143 34.27 7.49 -39.53
CA HIS A 143 34.19 8.16 -40.84
C HIS A 143 35.47 8.91 -41.26
N HIS A 144 36.63 8.52 -40.72
CA HIS A 144 37.94 8.98 -41.20
C HIS A 144 38.81 7.80 -41.63
#